data_AF-A0A821YSU6-F1
#
_entry.id   AF-A0A821YSU6-F1
#
_cell.length_a   1.000
_cell.length_b   1.000
_cell.length_c   1.000
_cell.angle_alpha   90.00
_cell.angle_beta   90.00
_cell.angle_gamma   90.00
#
_symmetry.space_group_name_H-M   'P 1'
#
loop_
_entity.id
_entity.type
_entity.pdbx_description
1 polymer ?
#
loop_
_entity_poly.entity_id
_entity_poly.type
_entity_poly.pdbx_seq_one_letter_code
_entity_poly.pdbx_strand_id
1 'polypeptide(L)'
;MTSRLARGFFHRDISLTETEKVLQENIVGSFLVRPSRTKADSYVLSVRLATGGIAHIRIKRTNEGFDICERQECFPTLYDMIDHYRRNFGELQEKNSENIELTNPILAQMPTFEKYYHGPISHSQVVSILNKCHRMGSFLVRDSETSPGDYVICVKTPDYIANIKIKYFSGNLFLDGKGRQEQIDRFKSLDELIHFYLKHNILVGVDGVAIRLVQPCTANWFYARDIHQRCEFLSKLMPSQHGHKSGFSLEFELLNQQSDPQSSQYHKKVGEKQENRTRNRFKNILPHDETRIVLRNYSVTD
;
A
#
# COMPACT_ATOMS: atom_id res chain seq x y z
N MET A 1 12.71 -4.74 -7.81
CA MET A 1 11.41 -4.21 -7.36
C MET A 1 11.21 -4.62 -5.91
N THR A 2 11.20 -3.68 -4.98
CA THR A 2 10.87 -3.97 -3.57
C THR A 2 9.36 -4.21 -3.46
N SER A 3 8.98 -5.40 -2.96
CA SER A 3 7.58 -5.81 -2.80
C SER A 3 6.87 -4.93 -1.76
N ARG A 4 5.57 -4.64 -1.97
CA ARG A 4 4.73 -3.92 -0.97
C ARG A 4 4.74 -4.61 0.40
N LEU A 5 4.89 -5.94 0.43
CA LEU A 5 4.99 -6.74 1.66
C LEU A 5 6.24 -6.40 2.48
N ALA A 6 7.33 -5.96 1.83
CA ALA A 6 8.57 -5.62 2.52
C ALA A 6 8.45 -4.34 3.37
N ARG A 7 7.36 -3.58 3.24
CA ARG A 7 7.18 -2.27 3.87
C ARG A 7 5.97 -2.20 4.82
N GLY A 8 5.22 -3.28 4.99
CA GLY A 8 4.05 -3.30 5.87
C GLY A 8 4.36 -3.50 7.36
N PHE A 9 5.62 -3.60 7.78
CA PHE A 9 6.01 -4.02 9.14
C PHE A 9 5.90 -2.92 10.21
N PHE A 10 5.50 -1.70 9.85
CA PHE A 10 5.44 -0.58 10.80
C PHE A 10 4.07 -0.50 11.47
N HIS A 11 4.03 -0.73 12.78
CA HIS A 11 2.82 -0.68 13.60
C HIS A 11 2.79 0.61 14.40
N ARG A 12 1.85 1.49 14.05
CA ARG A 12 1.73 2.83 14.64
C ARG A 12 1.36 2.81 16.14
N ASP A 13 0.40 1.97 16.52
CA ASP A 13 -0.23 2.06 17.85
C ASP A 13 -0.14 0.77 18.69
N ILE A 14 0.59 -0.25 18.22
CA ILE A 14 0.72 -1.53 18.93
C ILE A 14 1.41 -1.34 20.30
N SER A 15 0.88 -2.00 21.34
CA SER A 15 1.49 -1.98 22.67
C SER A 15 2.68 -2.93 22.78
N LEU A 16 3.51 -2.79 23.81
CA LEU A 16 4.60 -3.75 24.07
C LEU A 16 4.04 -5.16 24.33
N THR A 17 3.03 -5.26 25.20
CA THR A 17 2.37 -6.54 25.54
C THR A 17 1.78 -7.22 24.31
N GLU A 18 1.11 -6.46 23.45
CA GLU A 18 0.55 -6.97 22.19
C GLU A 18 1.64 -7.35 21.19
N THR A 19 2.72 -6.56 21.12
CA THR A 19 3.90 -6.89 20.31
C THR A 19 4.49 -8.23 20.74
N GLU A 20 4.70 -8.43 22.04
CA GLU A 20 5.23 -9.68 22.58
C GLU A 20 4.31 -10.85 22.28
N LYS A 21 3.00 -10.70 22.54
CA LYS A 21 2.00 -11.73 22.23
C LYS A 21 2.05 -12.15 20.76
N VAL A 22 1.98 -11.18 19.84
CA VAL A 22 1.99 -11.46 18.40
C VAL A 22 3.29 -12.15 17.98
N LEU A 23 4.45 -11.71 18.50
CA LEU A 23 5.73 -12.34 18.16
C LEU A 23 5.89 -13.73 18.78
N GLN A 24 5.34 -13.99 19.96
CA GLN A 24 5.32 -15.32 20.58
C GLN A 24 4.48 -16.32 19.77
N GLU A 25 3.38 -15.87 19.18
CA GLU A 25 2.48 -16.66 18.33
C GLU A 25 3.02 -16.89 16.90
N ASN A 26 4.14 -16.26 16.54
CA ASN A 26 4.75 -16.33 15.22
C ASN A 26 6.13 -17.03 15.24
N ILE A 27 6.65 -17.32 14.04
CA ILE A 27 7.87 -18.10 13.86
C ILE A 27 9.14 -17.28 14.11
N VAL A 28 10.26 -17.96 14.32
CA VAL A 28 11.60 -17.35 14.46
C VAL A 28 11.90 -16.40 13.28
N GLY A 29 12.52 -15.27 13.62
CA GLY A 29 12.83 -14.18 12.70
C GLY A 29 11.62 -13.34 12.29
N SER A 30 10.45 -13.58 12.89
CA SER A 30 9.32 -12.66 12.76
C SER A 30 9.63 -11.33 13.43
N PHE A 31 9.27 -10.22 12.78
CA PHE A 31 9.61 -8.89 13.30
C PHE A 31 8.57 -7.83 12.97
N LEU A 32 8.57 -6.76 13.77
CA LEU A 32 7.85 -5.53 13.48
C LEU A 32 8.60 -4.31 14.02
N VAL A 33 8.28 -3.14 13.50
CA VAL A 33 8.78 -1.86 14.02
C VAL A 33 7.61 -1.04 14.56
N ARG A 34 7.80 -0.41 15.71
CA ARG A 34 6.80 0.45 16.34
C ARG A 34 7.43 1.71 16.94
N PRO A 35 6.66 2.79 17.16
CA PRO A 35 7.13 3.92 17.95
C PRO A 35 7.55 3.49 19.36
N SER A 36 8.56 4.17 19.90
CA SER A 36 8.92 4.05 21.31
C SER A 36 7.93 4.84 22.17
N ARG A 37 7.42 4.23 23.24
CA ARG A 37 6.55 4.90 24.22
C ARG A 37 7.32 5.63 25.32
N THR A 38 8.61 5.32 25.48
CA THR A 38 9.45 5.87 26.56
C THR A 38 10.41 6.94 26.09
N LYS A 39 10.73 6.98 24.79
CA LYS A 39 11.65 7.97 24.20
C LYS A 39 10.99 8.60 22.98
N ALA A 40 10.84 9.92 23.00
CA ALA A 40 10.37 10.69 21.86
C ALA A 40 11.28 10.46 20.63
N ASP A 41 10.69 10.52 19.44
CA ASP A 41 11.37 10.39 18.14
C ASP A 41 12.28 9.16 18.01
N SER A 42 11.98 8.10 18.76
CA SER A 42 12.67 6.81 18.71
C SER A 42 11.67 5.72 18.34
N TYR A 43 12.18 4.66 17.73
CA TYR A 43 11.43 3.49 17.33
C TYR A 43 12.03 2.24 17.98
N VAL A 44 11.29 1.15 17.94
CA VAL A 44 11.72 -0.15 18.46
C VAL A 44 11.46 -1.21 17.40
N LEU A 45 12.51 -1.88 16.96
CA LEU A 45 12.45 -3.12 16.19
C LEU A 45 12.29 -4.26 17.20
N SER A 46 11.20 -5.01 17.09
CA SER A 46 10.93 -6.16 17.94
C SER A 46 11.00 -7.44 17.09
N VAL A 47 11.76 -8.44 17.54
CA VAL A 47 12.09 -9.63 16.74
C VAL A 47 11.97 -10.89 17.59
N ARG A 48 11.38 -11.95 17.01
CA ARG A 48 11.34 -13.30 17.57
C ARG A 48 12.69 -13.99 17.38
N LEU A 49 13.39 -14.28 18.47
CA LEU A 49 14.73 -14.89 18.45
C LEU A 49 14.68 -16.42 18.29
N ALA A 50 15.79 -17.01 17.88
CA ALA A 50 15.94 -18.46 17.74
C ALA A 50 15.91 -19.18 19.10
N THR A 51 16.36 -18.50 20.16
CA THR A 51 16.28 -18.94 21.56
C THR A 51 14.84 -19.02 22.10
N GLY A 52 13.85 -18.55 21.36
CA GLY A 52 12.45 -18.42 21.82
C GLY A 52 12.18 -17.14 22.62
N GLY A 53 13.19 -16.28 22.78
CA GLY A 53 13.04 -14.93 23.33
C GLY A 53 12.47 -13.92 22.33
N ILE A 54 12.30 -12.68 22.79
CA ILE A 54 11.98 -11.53 21.95
C ILE A 54 13.00 -10.43 22.25
N ALA A 55 13.70 -9.97 21.22
CA ALA A 55 14.57 -8.81 21.31
C ALA A 55 13.79 -7.52 21.03
N HIS A 56 14.07 -6.48 21.82
CA HIS A 56 13.56 -5.12 21.58
C HIS A 56 14.73 -4.17 21.35
N ILE A 57 14.93 -3.80 20.09
CA ILE A 57 16.10 -3.08 19.63
C ILE A 57 15.69 -1.65 19.32
N ARG A 58 16.36 -0.71 19.98
CA ARG A 58 16.07 0.71 19.80
C ARG A 58 16.68 1.23 18.50
N ILE A 59 15.85 1.98 17.77
CA ILE A 59 16.22 2.73 16.58
C ILE A 59 16.04 4.21 16.91
N LYS A 60 17.09 5.00 16.73
CA LYS A 60 17.07 6.45 16.94
C LYS A 60 16.91 7.15 15.60
N ARG A 61 16.03 8.15 15.55
CA ARG A 61 16.01 9.09 14.43
C ARG A 61 17.08 10.16 14.65
N THR A 62 17.93 10.36 13.66
CA THR A 62 18.97 11.39 13.62
C THR A 62 18.66 12.40 12.51
N ASN A 63 19.50 13.43 12.37
CA ASN A 63 19.39 14.38 11.25
C ASN A 63 19.76 13.74 9.90
N GLU A 64 20.57 12.67 9.93
CA GLU A 64 21.08 11.97 8.74
C GLU A 64 20.24 10.75 8.37
N GLY A 65 19.35 10.29 9.27
CA GLY A 65 18.49 9.15 8.99
C GLY A 65 18.06 8.39 10.25
N PHE A 66 18.18 7.07 10.20
CA PHE A 66 17.83 6.13 11.26
C PHE A 66 19.05 5.30 11.62
N ASP A 67 19.41 5.31 12.91
CA ASP A 67 20.53 4.57 13.47
C ASP A 67 19.99 3.50 14.44
N ILE A 68 20.38 2.25 14.20
CA ILE A 68 20.05 1.13 15.08
C ILE A 68 21.19 0.88 16.07
N CYS A 69 20.86 0.73 17.35
CA CYS A 69 21.84 0.43 18.40
C CYS A 69 22.98 1.46 18.60
N GLU A 70 22.84 2.70 18.11
CA GLU A 70 23.90 3.74 18.24
C GLU A 70 25.22 3.29 17.58
N ARG A 71 25.12 2.54 16.48
CA ARG A 71 26.27 2.00 15.75
C ARG A 71 26.94 3.03 14.84
N GLN A 72 26.39 4.24 14.75
CA GLN A 72 26.81 5.31 13.83
C GLN A 72 26.64 4.94 12.35
N GLU A 73 25.81 3.93 12.07
CA GLU A 73 25.36 3.56 10.72
C GLU A 73 23.97 4.17 10.51
N CYS A 74 23.91 5.23 9.70
CA CYS A 74 22.65 5.93 9.40
C CYS A 74 22.05 5.44 8.08
N PHE A 75 20.77 5.08 8.12
CA PHE A 75 19.98 4.74 6.95
C PHE A 75 18.94 5.83 6.64
N PRO A 76 18.72 6.19 5.37
CA PRO A 76 17.82 7.29 5.02
C PRO A 76 16.36 7.05 5.43
N THR A 77 15.91 5.79 5.42
CA THR A 77 14.56 5.41 5.90
C THR A 77 14.61 4.13 6.74
N LEU A 78 13.60 3.91 7.59
CA LEU A 78 13.42 2.61 8.27
C LEU A 78 13.33 1.45 7.29
N TYR A 79 12.78 1.68 6.10
CA TYR A 79 12.66 0.66 5.07
C TYR A 79 14.04 0.25 4.57
N ASP A 80 14.90 1.22 4.26
CA ASP A 80 16.27 0.95 3.79
C ASP A 80 17.10 0.25 4.86
N MET A 81 16.94 0.65 6.14
CA MET A 81 17.57 -0.02 7.28
C MET A 81 17.16 -1.49 7.40
N ILE A 82 15.85 -1.77 7.40
CA ILE A 82 15.35 -3.14 7.48
C ILE A 82 15.82 -3.93 6.27
N ASP A 83 15.68 -3.38 5.07
CA ASP A 83 16.11 -4.02 3.83
C ASP A 83 17.61 -4.36 3.81
N HIS A 84 18.47 -3.53 4.42
CA HIS A 84 19.89 -3.81 4.62
C HIS A 84 20.11 -5.03 5.53
N TYR A 85 19.59 -5.01 6.76
CA TYR A 85 19.80 -6.11 7.71
C TYR A 85 19.10 -7.42 7.31
N ARG A 86 18.08 -7.35 6.44
CA ARG A 86 17.49 -8.53 5.82
C ARG A 86 18.39 -9.19 4.79
N ARG A 87 19.25 -8.42 4.12
CA ARG A 87 20.18 -8.92 3.08
C ARG A 87 21.55 -9.29 3.63
N ASN A 88 21.99 -8.60 4.69
CA ASN A 88 23.29 -8.80 5.32
C ASN A 88 23.15 -9.56 6.63
N PHE A 89 22.99 -10.88 6.52
CA PHE A 89 22.82 -11.78 7.65
C PHE A 89 24.03 -11.73 8.60
N GLY A 90 23.77 -11.67 9.91
CA GLY A 90 24.80 -11.70 10.96
C GLY A 90 25.39 -10.34 11.33
N GLU A 91 25.08 -9.26 10.59
CA GLU A 91 25.50 -7.91 10.99
C GLU A 91 24.71 -7.39 12.19
N LEU A 92 23.42 -7.73 12.30
CA LEU A 92 22.60 -7.35 13.46
C LEU A 92 22.70 -8.41 14.55
N GLN A 93 23.21 -8.01 15.72
CA GLN A 93 23.47 -8.90 16.86
C GLN A 93 22.98 -8.27 18.15
N GLU A 94 22.51 -9.13 19.06
CA GLU A 94 22.18 -8.75 20.43
C GLU A 94 23.45 -8.67 21.29
N LYS A 95 23.35 -8.14 22.51
CA LYS A 95 24.49 -7.93 23.44
C LYS A 95 25.24 -9.22 23.79
N ASN A 96 24.59 -10.37 23.69
CA ASN A 96 25.15 -11.70 23.93
C ASN A 96 25.79 -12.32 22.67
N SER A 97 25.93 -11.57 21.57
CA SER A 97 26.39 -12.05 20.25
C SER A 97 25.43 -13.03 19.56
N GLU A 98 24.15 -13.10 19.97
CA GLU A 98 23.12 -13.83 19.22
C GLU A 98 22.78 -13.04 17.94
N ASN A 99 22.82 -13.73 16.79
CA ASN A 99 22.45 -13.16 15.50
C ASN A 99 20.94 -12.92 15.43
N ILE A 100 20.54 -11.73 14.98
CA ILE A 100 19.14 -11.35 14.82
C ILE A 100 18.77 -11.45 13.35
N GLU A 101 17.83 -12.36 13.06
CA GLU A 101 17.37 -12.61 11.70
C GLU A 101 16.06 -11.88 11.42
N LEU A 102 16.00 -11.10 10.33
CA LEU A 102 14.81 -10.37 9.91
C LEU A 102 14.14 -11.08 8.72
N THR A 103 13.44 -12.17 8.98
CA THR A 103 12.91 -13.03 7.90
C THR A 103 11.46 -12.69 7.57
N ASN A 104 10.60 -12.59 8.58
CA ASN A 104 9.15 -12.57 8.42
C ASN A 104 8.53 -11.26 8.95
N PRO A 105 8.24 -10.25 8.10
CA PRO A 105 7.60 -9.03 8.58
C PRO A 105 6.17 -9.31 9.05
N ILE A 106 5.88 -9.01 10.32
CA ILE A 106 4.52 -8.95 10.83
C ILE A 106 3.91 -7.66 10.32
N LEU A 107 3.01 -7.77 9.33
CA LEU A 107 2.43 -6.60 8.70
C LEU A 107 1.48 -5.88 9.69
N ALA A 108 1.30 -4.57 9.55
CA ALA A 108 0.29 -3.80 10.24
C ALA A 108 -1.05 -3.87 9.50
N GLN A 109 -2.14 -3.68 10.23
CA GLN A 109 -3.48 -3.63 9.63
C GLN A 109 -3.56 -2.45 8.67
N MET A 110 -4.25 -2.63 7.54
CA MET A 110 -4.51 -1.52 6.63
C MET A 110 -5.36 -0.44 7.31
N PRO A 111 -5.06 0.85 7.11
CA PRO A 111 -5.84 1.94 7.70
C PRO A 111 -7.24 2.08 7.10
N THR A 112 -7.44 1.60 5.87
CA THR A 112 -8.71 1.62 5.15
C THR A 112 -8.66 0.64 3.98
N PHE A 113 -9.82 0.18 3.52
CA PHE A 113 -9.97 -0.55 2.25
C PHE A 113 -10.59 0.33 1.14
N GLU A 114 -10.61 1.64 1.36
CA GLU A 114 -11.06 2.59 0.36
C GLU A 114 -10.11 2.62 -0.84
N LYS A 115 -10.70 2.77 -2.03
CA LYS A 115 -10.00 2.69 -3.32
C LYS A 115 -8.91 3.75 -3.50
N TYR A 116 -8.90 4.82 -2.71
CA TYR A 116 -7.90 5.87 -2.81
C TYR A 116 -6.58 5.49 -2.13
N TYR A 117 -6.52 4.44 -1.31
CA TYR A 117 -5.33 4.07 -0.55
C TYR A 117 -4.50 3.00 -1.26
N HIS A 118 -3.24 3.33 -1.55
CA HIS A 118 -2.31 2.50 -2.33
C HIS A 118 -1.23 1.83 -1.48
N GLY A 119 -1.20 2.09 -0.17
CA GLY A 119 -0.23 1.51 0.75
C GLY A 119 1.20 1.96 0.52
N PRO A 120 2.20 1.10 0.75
CA PRO A 120 3.60 1.49 0.73
C PRO A 120 4.17 1.48 -0.69
N ILE A 121 3.57 2.26 -1.59
CA ILE A 121 4.10 2.51 -2.93
C ILE A 121 5.14 3.64 -2.92
N SER A 122 6.15 3.48 -3.77
CA SER A 122 7.21 4.47 -3.97
C SER A 122 6.72 5.69 -4.76
N HIS A 123 7.44 6.80 -4.64
CA HIS A 123 7.18 8.01 -5.43
C HIS A 123 7.13 7.72 -6.95
N SER A 124 8.00 6.88 -7.50
CA SER A 124 7.99 6.55 -8.93
C SER A 124 6.73 5.78 -9.36
N GLN A 125 6.22 4.90 -8.51
CA GLN A 125 4.95 4.20 -8.73
C GLN A 125 3.76 5.18 -8.71
N VAL A 126 3.77 6.14 -7.79
CA VAL A 126 2.77 7.23 -7.75
C VAL A 126 2.74 7.99 -9.07
N VAL A 127 3.91 8.42 -9.55
CA VAL A 127 4.05 9.14 -10.82
C VAL A 127 3.48 8.31 -11.97
N SER A 128 3.84 7.02 -12.05
CA SER A 128 3.31 6.13 -13.08
C SER A 128 1.79 5.97 -13.05
N ILE A 129 1.19 5.90 -11.85
CA ILE A 129 -0.26 5.76 -11.68
C ILE A 129 -0.97 7.07 -12.09
N LEU A 130 -0.55 8.20 -11.53
CA LEU A 130 -1.19 9.50 -11.78
C LEU A 130 -1.02 9.95 -13.24
N ASN A 131 0.09 9.63 -13.90
CA ASN A 131 0.28 9.95 -15.32
C ASN A 131 -0.74 9.24 -16.23
N LYS A 132 -1.19 8.04 -15.85
CA LYS A 132 -2.25 7.30 -16.58
C LYS A 132 -3.66 7.86 -16.32
N CYS A 133 -3.85 8.70 -15.30
CA CYS A 133 -5.14 9.32 -15.02
C CYS A 133 -5.35 10.54 -15.92
N HIS A 134 -6.49 10.61 -16.61
CA HIS A 134 -6.77 11.69 -17.56
C HIS A 134 -7.18 13.02 -16.89
N ARG A 135 -7.70 12.98 -15.65
CA ARG A 135 -8.33 14.14 -15.01
C ARG A 135 -7.40 14.84 -14.02
N MET A 136 -7.31 16.17 -14.07
CA MET A 136 -6.67 16.97 -13.02
C MET A 136 -7.40 16.82 -11.68
N GLY A 137 -6.65 16.89 -10.58
CA GLY A 137 -7.19 16.58 -9.26
C GLY A 137 -7.47 15.10 -9.02
N SER A 138 -7.06 14.21 -9.96
CA SER A 138 -6.95 12.79 -9.65
C SER A 138 -5.92 12.61 -8.54
N PHE A 139 -6.25 11.82 -7.52
CA PHE A 139 -5.40 11.70 -6.34
C PHE A 139 -5.32 10.28 -5.82
N LEU A 140 -4.33 10.00 -4.98
CA LEU A 140 -4.22 8.79 -4.18
C LEU A 140 -3.59 9.11 -2.82
N VAL A 141 -3.71 8.19 -1.88
CA VAL A 141 -3.03 8.23 -0.58
C VAL A 141 -2.09 7.04 -0.47
N ARG A 142 -0.90 7.26 0.09
CA ARG A 142 0.10 6.22 0.32
C ARG A 142 0.80 6.41 1.66
N ASP A 143 1.55 5.40 2.08
CA ASP A 143 2.44 5.50 3.23
C ASP A 143 3.61 6.44 2.92
N SER A 144 4.04 7.22 3.93
CA SER A 144 5.21 8.06 3.80
C SER A 144 6.49 7.23 3.87
N GLU A 145 7.37 7.40 2.88
CA GLU A 145 8.69 6.77 2.86
C GLU A 145 9.65 7.41 3.88
N THR A 146 9.52 8.72 4.08
CA THR A 146 10.45 9.53 4.90
C THR A 146 10.02 9.69 6.36
N SER A 147 8.77 9.39 6.68
CA SER A 147 8.19 9.66 7.99
C SER A 147 7.32 8.47 8.39
N PRO A 148 7.92 7.43 9.02
CA PRO A 148 7.22 6.21 9.37
C PRO A 148 5.96 6.47 10.18
N GLY A 149 4.85 5.91 9.73
CA GLY A 149 3.54 6.13 10.34
C GLY A 149 2.81 7.37 9.84
N ASP A 150 3.39 8.23 9.00
CA ASP A 150 2.67 9.29 8.30
C ASP A 150 2.17 8.80 6.94
N TYR A 151 1.24 9.54 6.34
CA TYR A 151 0.76 9.30 4.97
C TYR A 151 1.06 10.49 4.06
N VAL A 152 0.85 10.32 2.75
CA VAL A 152 0.95 11.39 1.76
C VAL A 152 -0.24 11.31 0.81
N ILE A 153 -0.95 12.44 0.64
CA ILE A 153 -1.89 12.63 -0.46
C ILE A 153 -1.07 13.08 -1.67
N CYS A 154 -1.15 12.32 -2.75
CA CYS A 154 -0.50 12.63 -4.02
C CYS A 154 -1.58 13.05 -5.02
N VAL A 155 -1.51 14.28 -5.53
CA VAL A 155 -2.54 14.87 -6.40
C VAL A 155 -1.93 15.28 -7.73
N LYS A 156 -2.58 14.90 -8.84
CA LYS A 156 -2.19 15.35 -10.19
C LYS A 156 -2.59 16.82 -10.38
N THR A 157 -1.59 17.67 -10.60
CA THR A 157 -1.77 19.08 -11.02
C THR A 157 -1.36 19.22 -12.49
N PRO A 158 -1.58 20.38 -13.13
CA PRO A 158 -1.20 20.61 -14.53
C PRO A 158 0.30 20.36 -14.79
N ASP A 159 1.16 20.86 -13.90
CA ASP A 159 2.60 20.89 -14.14
C ASP A 159 3.39 19.87 -13.30
N TYR A 160 2.81 19.37 -12.21
CA TYR A 160 3.52 18.48 -11.28
C TYR A 160 2.57 17.55 -10.51
N ILE A 161 3.14 16.74 -9.61
CA ILE A 161 2.37 15.96 -8.64
C ILE A 161 2.56 16.59 -7.27
N ALA A 162 1.49 17.16 -6.73
CA ALA A 162 1.51 17.73 -5.39
C ALA A 162 1.53 16.61 -4.35
N ASN A 163 2.48 16.68 -3.43
CA ASN A 163 2.62 15.75 -2.32
C ASN A 163 2.30 16.48 -1.01
N ILE A 164 1.17 16.14 -0.40
CA ILE A 164 0.69 16.77 0.82
C ILE A 164 0.80 15.74 1.94
N LYS A 165 1.64 16.02 2.94
CA LYS A 165 1.91 15.09 4.04
C LYS A 165 0.74 15.11 5.03
N ILE A 166 0.31 13.92 5.44
CA ILE A 166 -0.65 13.72 6.54
C ILE A 166 0.15 13.22 7.74
N LYS A 167 0.17 14.01 8.80
CA LYS A 167 0.80 13.67 10.07
C LYS A 167 -0.15 12.90 10.97
N TYR A 168 0.40 11.96 11.73
CA TYR A 168 -0.30 11.34 12.85
C TYR A 168 0.32 11.79 14.17
N PHE A 169 -0.51 12.31 15.07
CA PHE A 169 -0.09 12.65 16.44
C PHE A 169 -1.25 12.49 17.42
N SER A 170 -0.99 11.83 18.55
CA SER A 170 -1.94 11.66 19.66
C SER A 170 -3.33 11.20 19.21
N GLY A 171 -3.40 10.16 18.37
CA GLY A 171 -4.68 9.59 17.91
C GLY A 171 -5.41 10.42 16.85
N ASN A 172 -4.76 11.43 16.25
CA ASN A 172 -5.38 12.28 15.24
C ASN A 172 -4.50 12.41 13.99
N LEU A 173 -5.15 12.49 12.84
CA LEU A 173 -4.57 12.76 11.54
C LEU A 173 -4.83 14.20 11.13
N PHE A 174 -3.84 14.86 10.55
CA PHE A 174 -3.96 16.23 10.07
C PHE A 174 -2.97 16.52 8.94
N LEU A 175 -3.24 17.53 8.13
CA LEU A 175 -2.33 17.93 7.06
C LEU A 175 -1.16 18.73 7.62
N ASP A 176 0.04 18.43 7.12
CA ASP A 176 1.26 19.18 7.42
C ASP A 176 1.20 20.53 6.67
N GLY A 177 1.32 21.65 7.38
CA GLY A 177 1.14 22.98 6.81
C GLY A 177 1.67 24.09 7.71
N LYS A 178 1.93 25.28 7.11
CA LYS A 178 2.52 26.45 7.80
C LYS A 178 1.51 27.30 8.60
N GLY A 179 0.35 26.75 8.94
CA GLY A 179 -0.71 27.45 9.70
C GLY A 179 -0.50 27.41 11.22
N ARG A 180 -1.33 28.15 11.97
CA ARG A 180 -1.40 28.00 13.42
C ARG A 180 -1.92 26.59 13.74
N GLN A 181 -1.17 25.81 14.53
CA GLN A 181 -1.50 24.42 14.86
C GLN A 181 -2.89 24.21 15.47
N GLU A 182 -3.44 25.24 16.10
CA GLU A 182 -4.76 25.25 16.74
C GLU A 182 -5.92 25.32 15.74
N GLN A 183 -5.64 25.79 14.51
CA GLN A 183 -6.63 25.93 13.43
C GLN A 183 -6.52 24.79 12.39
N ILE A 184 -5.63 23.83 12.63
CA ILE A 184 -5.48 22.68 11.72
C ILE A 184 -6.57 21.67 12.06
N ASP A 185 -7.39 21.33 11.07
CA ASP A 185 -8.40 20.29 11.18
C ASP A 185 -7.78 18.93 11.56
N ARG A 186 -8.41 18.24 12.50
CA ARG A 186 -7.96 16.95 13.03
C ARG A 186 -9.02 15.89 12.82
N PHE A 187 -8.59 14.72 12.36
CA PHE A 187 -9.47 13.63 11.96
C PHE A 187 -9.10 12.34 12.67
N LYS A 188 -10.06 11.44 12.89
CA LYS A 188 -9.81 10.13 13.52
C LYS A 188 -9.36 9.07 12.51
N SER A 189 -9.76 9.23 11.25
CA SER A 189 -9.43 8.29 10.18
C SER A 189 -8.99 9.00 8.90
N LEU A 190 -8.33 8.25 8.02
CA LEU A 190 -8.05 8.72 6.66
C LEU A 190 -9.35 9.01 5.90
N ASP A 191 -10.38 8.20 6.11
CA ASP A 191 -11.66 8.32 5.40
C ASP A 191 -12.36 9.64 5.75
N GLU A 192 -12.39 10.03 7.03
CA GLU A 192 -12.92 11.32 7.47
C GLU A 192 -12.15 12.49 6.86
N LEU A 193 -10.82 12.44 6.90
CA LEU A 193 -9.95 13.47 6.35
C LEU A 193 -10.19 13.64 4.84
N ILE A 194 -10.17 12.54 4.09
CA ILE A 194 -10.34 12.56 2.64
C ILE A 194 -11.75 13.00 2.26
N HIS A 195 -12.78 12.54 2.98
CA HIS A 195 -14.15 12.99 2.75
C HIS A 195 -14.31 14.51 2.96
N PHE A 196 -13.70 15.05 4.01
CA PHE A 196 -13.73 16.49 4.30
C PHE A 196 -13.12 17.33 3.16
N TYR A 197 -11.96 16.92 2.63
CA TYR A 197 -11.30 17.63 1.53
C TYR A 197 -11.91 17.36 0.15
N LEU A 198 -12.65 16.26 -0.03
CA LEU A 198 -13.42 16.02 -1.26
C LEU A 198 -14.66 16.91 -1.35
N LYS A 199 -15.34 17.16 -0.23
CA LYS A 199 -16.68 17.76 -0.26
C LYS A 199 -16.64 19.28 -0.43
N HIS A 200 -15.78 19.99 0.32
CA HIS A 200 -15.91 21.44 0.46
C HIS A 200 -14.61 22.24 0.54
N ASN A 201 -13.43 21.60 0.64
CA ASN A 201 -12.20 22.31 0.99
C ASN A 201 -11.15 22.26 -0.11
N ILE A 202 -10.52 23.42 -0.34
CA ILE A 202 -9.40 23.59 -1.26
C ILE A 202 -8.12 23.41 -0.47
N LEU A 203 -7.26 22.52 -0.94
CA LEU A 203 -5.90 22.37 -0.45
C LEU A 203 -5.06 23.49 -1.07
N VAL A 204 -4.06 24.00 -0.34
CA VAL A 204 -3.15 25.02 -0.87
C VAL A 204 -1.76 24.40 -0.97
N GLY A 205 -1.21 24.39 -2.18
CA GLY A 205 0.15 23.95 -2.45
C GLY A 205 1.18 24.85 -1.78
N VAL A 206 2.42 24.37 -1.69
CA VAL A 206 3.53 25.15 -1.10
C VAL A 206 3.83 26.41 -1.92
N ASP A 207 3.52 26.37 -3.21
CA ASP A 207 3.55 27.46 -4.18
C ASP A 207 2.35 28.43 -4.07
N GLY A 208 1.42 28.17 -3.15
CA GLY A 208 0.19 28.95 -2.99
C GLY A 208 -0.93 28.58 -3.96
N VAL A 209 -0.73 27.56 -4.81
CA VAL A 209 -1.73 27.16 -5.81
C VAL A 209 -2.87 26.36 -5.15
N ALA A 210 -4.10 26.69 -5.52
CA ALA A 210 -5.29 25.96 -5.10
C ALA A 210 -5.35 24.57 -5.74
N ILE A 211 -5.41 23.53 -4.91
CA ILE A 211 -5.49 22.13 -5.29
C ILE A 211 -6.82 21.57 -4.81
N ARG A 212 -7.56 20.90 -5.70
CA ARG A 212 -8.81 20.21 -5.36
C ARG A 212 -8.65 18.72 -5.53
N LEU A 213 -9.14 17.96 -4.55
CA LEU A 213 -9.34 16.53 -4.72
C LEU A 213 -10.61 16.34 -5.56
N VAL A 214 -10.48 15.64 -6.69
CA VAL A 214 -11.59 15.49 -7.64
C VAL A 214 -12.03 14.04 -7.74
N GLN A 215 -11.10 13.13 -7.97
CA GLN A 215 -11.42 11.70 -8.07
C GLN A 215 -10.26 10.83 -7.58
N PRO A 216 -10.54 9.74 -6.86
CA PRO A 216 -9.50 8.84 -6.42
C PRO A 216 -9.01 7.96 -7.56
N CYS A 217 -7.71 7.73 -7.61
CA CYS A 217 -7.11 6.70 -8.45
C CYS A 217 -7.39 5.36 -7.78
N THR A 218 -8.08 4.46 -8.49
CA THR A 218 -8.60 3.24 -7.89
C THR A 218 -7.48 2.23 -7.62
N ALA A 219 -7.41 1.76 -6.38
CA ALA A 219 -6.61 0.64 -5.93
C ALA A 219 -7.54 -0.50 -5.47
N ASN A 220 -7.22 -1.73 -5.86
CA ASN A 220 -7.93 -2.96 -5.48
C ASN A 220 -7.01 -3.94 -4.73
N TRP A 221 -5.86 -3.47 -4.27
CA TRP A 221 -4.89 -4.28 -3.53
C TRP A 221 -5.23 -4.28 -2.04
N PHE A 222 -4.89 -5.37 -1.35
CA PHE A 222 -4.94 -5.50 0.10
C PHE A 222 -4.01 -6.64 0.53
N TYR A 223 -3.70 -6.75 1.82
CA TYR A 223 -2.93 -7.89 2.31
C TYR A 223 -3.80 -9.15 2.32
N ALA A 224 -3.29 -10.28 1.82
CA ALA A 224 -4.05 -11.52 1.70
C ALA A 224 -4.69 -11.98 3.03
N ARG A 225 -4.01 -11.76 4.16
CA ARG A 225 -4.52 -12.06 5.50
C ARG A 225 -5.74 -11.20 5.92
N ASP A 226 -5.92 -10.04 5.30
CA ASP A 226 -7.01 -9.10 5.58
C ASP A 226 -8.25 -9.37 4.69
N ILE A 227 -8.29 -10.51 3.99
CA ILE A 227 -9.36 -10.87 3.04
C ILE A 227 -10.75 -10.84 3.68
N HIS A 228 -10.90 -11.31 4.92
CA HIS A 228 -12.19 -11.35 5.59
C HIS A 228 -12.74 -9.93 5.82
N GLN A 229 -11.91 -9.02 6.32
CA GLN A 229 -12.30 -7.62 6.54
C GLN A 229 -12.56 -6.91 5.21
N ARG A 230 -11.80 -7.24 4.15
CA ARG A 230 -12.07 -6.72 2.80
C ARG A 230 -13.43 -7.18 2.28
N CYS A 231 -13.78 -8.45 2.46
CA CYS A 231 -15.08 -8.99 2.07
C CYS A 231 -16.24 -8.33 2.83
N GLU A 232 -16.09 -8.14 4.15
CA GLU A 232 -17.08 -7.40 4.95
C GLU A 232 -17.25 -5.97 4.45
N PHE A 233 -16.14 -5.29 4.15
CA PHE A 233 -16.16 -3.94 3.59
C PHE A 233 -16.91 -3.89 2.26
N LEU A 234 -16.61 -4.80 1.32
CA LEU A 234 -17.22 -4.83 -0.01
C LEU A 234 -18.68 -5.32 0.00
N SER A 235 -19.11 -6.00 1.05
CA SER A 235 -20.51 -6.45 1.20
C SER A 235 -21.46 -5.30 1.52
N LYS A 236 -20.95 -4.17 2.03
CA LYS A 236 -21.76 -2.99 2.34
C LYS A 236 -22.44 -2.44 1.09
N LEU A 237 -23.74 -2.16 1.21
CA LEU A 237 -24.52 -1.54 0.15
C LEU A 237 -24.29 -0.04 0.11
N MET A 238 -23.98 0.46 -1.08
CA MET A 238 -23.70 1.85 -1.37
C MET A 238 -24.78 2.39 -2.32
N PRO A 239 -25.25 3.63 -2.13
CA PRO A 239 -26.12 4.29 -3.11
C PRO A 239 -25.45 4.37 -4.48
N SER A 240 -26.21 4.11 -5.54
CA SER A 240 -25.78 4.11 -6.94
C SER A 240 -26.87 4.70 -7.83
N GLN A 241 -26.54 5.05 -9.08
CA GLN A 241 -27.49 5.58 -10.06
C GLN A 241 -28.69 4.65 -10.32
N HIS A 242 -28.53 3.35 -10.08
CA HIS A 242 -29.56 2.33 -10.26
C HIS A 242 -29.97 1.65 -8.94
N GLY A 243 -30.05 2.40 -7.84
CA GLY A 243 -30.46 1.89 -6.54
C GLY A 243 -29.28 1.66 -5.60
N HIS A 244 -29.13 0.46 -5.06
CA HIS A 244 -28.03 0.13 -4.15
C HIS A 244 -27.14 -0.94 -4.79
N LYS A 245 -25.82 -0.76 -4.73
CA LYS A 245 -24.83 -1.74 -5.18
C LYS A 245 -23.85 -2.04 -4.07
N SER A 246 -23.43 -3.29 -3.96
CA SER A 246 -22.33 -3.66 -3.09
C SER A 246 -21.00 -3.15 -3.66
N GLY A 247 -19.99 -3.02 -2.81
CA GLY A 247 -18.62 -2.77 -3.25
C GLY A 247 -18.14 -3.80 -4.28
N PHE A 248 -18.50 -5.08 -4.12
CA PHE A 248 -18.19 -6.13 -5.11
C PHE A 248 -18.74 -5.81 -6.50
N SER A 249 -20.01 -5.40 -6.59
CA SER A 249 -20.63 -5.05 -7.87
C SER A 249 -19.95 -3.83 -8.50
N LEU A 250 -19.60 -2.83 -7.68
CA LEU A 250 -18.92 -1.62 -8.16
C LEU A 250 -17.51 -1.94 -8.69
N GLU A 251 -16.73 -2.76 -7.99
CA GLU A 251 -15.40 -3.16 -8.47
C GLU A 251 -15.47 -4.02 -9.74
N PHE A 252 -16.43 -4.93 -9.82
CA PHE A 252 -16.65 -5.75 -11.01
C PHE A 252 -17.01 -4.90 -12.24
N GLU A 253 -17.86 -3.89 -12.07
CA GLU A 253 -18.20 -2.94 -13.14
C GLU A 253 -17.00 -2.12 -13.58
N LEU A 254 -16.18 -1.65 -12.64
CA LEU A 254 -14.94 -0.94 -12.96
C LEU A 254 -13.97 -1.82 -13.76
N LEU A 255 -13.84 -3.11 -13.40
CA LEU A 255 -13.01 -4.05 -14.14
C LEU A 255 -13.51 -4.23 -15.58
N ASN A 256 -14.82 -4.36 -15.77
CA ASN A 256 -15.42 -4.49 -17.10
C ASN A 256 -15.17 -3.24 -17.96
N GLN A 257 -15.32 -2.04 -17.38
CA GLN A 257 -15.03 -0.77 -18.07
C GLN A 257 -13.55 -0.63 -18.48
N GLN A 258 -12.63 -1.17 -17.68
CA GLN A 258 -11.19 -1.15 -17.98
C GLN A 258 -10.77 -2.22 -19.01
N SER A 259 -11.54 -3.30 -19.14
CA SER A 259 -11.24 -4.40 -20.07
C SER A 259 -11.55 -4.05 -21.52
N ASP A 260 -12.49 -3.14 -21.76
CA ASP A 260 -12.98 -2.80 -23.10
C ASP A 260 -11.88 -2.23 -24.03
N PRO A 261 -11.00 -1.30 -23.58
CA PRO A 261 -9.90 -0.82 -24.40
C PRO A 261 -8.80 -1.88 -24.62
N GLN A 262 -8.53 -2.76 -23.65
CA GLN A 262 -7.48 -3.78 -23.77
C GLN A 262 -7.88 -4.96 -24.67
N SER A 263 -9.18 -5.29 -24.73
CA SER A 263 -9.71 -6.35 -25.60
C SER A 263 -9.42 -6.07 -27.09
N SER A 264 -9.38 -4.79 -27.48
CA SER A 264 -9.07 -4.38 -28.86
C SER A 264 -7.61 -4.65 -29.29
N GLN A 265 -6.71 -4.90 -28.34
CA GLN A 265 -5.29 -5.15 -28.63
C GLN A 265 -5.01 -6.61 -29.04
N TYR A 266 -5.91 -7.55 -28.69
CA TYR A 266 -5.69 -8.98 -28.88
C TYR A 266 -6.60 -9.53 -29.98
N HIS A 267 -6.02 -10.34 -30.87
CA HIS A 267 -6.77 -10.89 -32.00
C HIS A 267 -7.44 -12.21 -31.67
N LYS A 268 -8.51 -12.56 -32.40
CA LYS A 268 -9.24 -13.84 -32.27
C LYS A 268 -9.42 -14.54 -33.63
N LYS A 269 -8.63 -14.15 -34.63
CA LYS A 269 -8.80 -14.51 -36.04
C LYS A 269 -8.70 -16.02 -36.26
N VAL A 270 -7.85 -16.72 -35.52
CA VAL A 270 -7.70 -18.18 -35.68
C VAL A 270 -8.94 -18.92 -35.21
N GLY A 271 -9.57 -18.48 -34.10
CA GLY A 271 -10.82 -19.06 -33.61
C GLY A 271 -12.01 -18.77 -34.52
N GLU A 272 -12.00 -17.66 -35.25
CA GLU A 272 -13.08 -17.23 -36.16
C GLU A 272 -13.10 -17.99 -37.50
N LYS A 273 -12.00 -18.66 -37.85
CA LYS A 273 -11.89 -19.47 -39.08
C LYS A 273 -13.00 -20.50 -39.17
N GLN A 274 -13.52 -20.70 -40.37
CA GLN A 274 -14.63 -21.62 -40.63
C GLN A 274 -14.34 -23.05 -40.16
N GLU A 275 -13.12 -23.54 -40.39
CA GLU A 275 -12.64 -24.87 -39.95
C GLU A 275 -12.63 -25.06 -38.42
N ASN A 276 -12.57 -23.97 -37.64
CA ASN A 276 -12.53 -24.01 -36.19
C ASN A 276 -13.88 -23.70 -35.54
N ARG A 277 -14.89 -23.24 -36.30
CA ARG A 277 -16.21 -22.86 -35.74
C ARG A 277 -16.89 -24.00 -34.98
N THR A 278 -16.83 -25.22 -35.49
CA THR A 278 -17.41 -26.42 -34.86
C THR A 278 -16.60 -26.91 -33.66
N ARG A 279 -15.33 -26.48 -33.55
CA ARG A 279 -14.43 -26.79 -32.43
C ARG A 279 -14.63 -25.85 -31.24
N ASN A 280 -15.35 -24.75 -31.44
CA ASN A 280 -15.68 -23.79 -30.40
C ASN A 280 -17.05 -24.13 -29.78
N ARG A 281 -17.08 -24.42 -28.47
CA ARG A 281 -18.35 -24.66 -27.76
C ARG A 281 -19.30 -23.47 -27.83
N PHE A 282 -18.77 -22.25 -27.81
CA PHE A 282 -19.55 -21.01 -27.93
C PHE A 282 -18.97 -20.15 -29.07
N LYS A 283 -19.84 -19.66 -29.95
CA LYS A 283 -19.45 -18.89 -31.15
C LYS A 283 -18.57 -17.67 -30.85
N ASN A 284 -18.83 -16.99 -29.74
CA ASN A 284 -18.20 -15.69 -29.42
C ASN A 284 -17.13 -15.78 -28.32
N ILE A 285 -16.89 -16.96 -27.74
CA ILE A 285 -15.86 -17.17 -26.71
C ILE A 285 -14.69 -17.87 -27.39
N LEU A 286 -13.76 -17.07 -27.91
CA LEU A 286 -12.61 -17.53 -28.69
C LEU A 286 -11.31 -17.19 -27.96
N PRO A 287 -10.29 -18.05 -28.04
CA PRO A 287 -8.99 -17.77 -27.46
C PRO A 287 -8.29 -16.63 -28.22
N HIS A 288 -7.44 -15.88 -27.51
CA HIS A 288 -6.60 -14.87 -28.14
C HIS A 288 -5.48 -15.52 -28.94
N ASP A 289 -5.21 -15.01 -30.15
CA ASP A 289 -4.24 -15.57 -31.09
C ASP A 289 -2.82 -15.56 -30.52
N GLU A 290 -2.50 -14.56 -29.70
CA GLU A 290 -1.19 -14.33 -29.10
C GLU A 290 -0.86 -15.33 -27.97
N THR A 291 -1.88 -15.91 -27.33
CA THR A 291 -1.71 -16.77 -26.14
C THR A 291 -2.36 -18.15 -26.28
N ARG A 292 -3.01 -18.43 -27.40
CA ARG A 292 -3.63 -19.74 -27.66
C ARG A 292 -2.58 -20.86 -27.67
N ILE A 293 -2.99 -22.04 -27.24
CA ILE A 293 -2.20 -23.26 -27.39
C ILE A 293 -2.17 -23.64 -28.88
N VAL A 294 -0.98 -23.90 -29.41
CA VAL A 294 -0.77 -24.40 -30.77
C VAL A 294 -0.44 -25.88 -30.70
N LEU A 295 -1.42 -26.72 -31.07
CA LEU A 295 -1.19 -28.16 -31.18
C LEU A 295 -0.26 -28.43 -32.37
N ARG A 296 0.87 -29.11 -32.11
CA ARG A 296 1.80 -29.58 -33.14
C ARG A 296 1.63 -31.08 -33.32
N ASN A 297 1.87 -31.58 -34.53
CA ASN A 297 1.80 -33.00 -34.87
C ASN A 297 0.43 -33.65 -34.63
N TYR A 298 -0.64 -32.86 -34.74
CA TYR A 298 -1.99 -33.38 -34.71
C TYR A 298 -2.33 -33.93 -36.10
N SER A 299 -2.38 -35.25 -36.23
CA SER A 299 -3.01 -35.89 -37.39
C SER A 299 -4.48 -35.50 -37.38
N VAL A 300 -4.96 -34.89 -38.48
CA VAL A 300 -6.37 -34.60 -38.67
C VAL A 300 -7.09 -35.94 -38.75
N THR A 301 -7.59 -36.43 -37.62
CA THR A 301 -8.59 -37.49 -37.61
C THR A 301 -9.94 -36.82 -37.43
N ASP A 302 -10.83 -37.15 -38.37
CA ASP A 302 -12.17 -36.59 -38.61
C ASP A 302 -13.04 -36.43 -37.37
#